data_AF-A0A292YHK4-F1
#
_entry.id   AF-A0A292YHK4-F1
#
_cell.length_a   1.000
_cell.length_b   1.000
_cell.length_c   1.000
_cell.angle_alpha   90.00
_cell.angle_beta   90.00
_cell.angle_gamma   90.00
#
_symmetry.space_group_name_H-M   'P 1'
#
loop_
_entity.id
_entity.type
_entity.pdbx_description
1 polymer ?
#
loop_
_entity_poly.entity_id
_entity_poly.type
_entity_poly.pdbx_seq_one_letter_code
_entity_poly.pdbx_strand_id
1 'polypeptide(L)'
;MKINVSNLKKLVESHYTTMIIKHYGSEGMSYLRDLLTNIHDVFKYISTEVTYGPIVIFSNVTVEDVPFDLKESITIYDLSMIAQYNLTSFTLQILPNGQYLLWRETPDNLTEYSKNRIVYLFEHGTESFWANGDNQVLPKLINSYGSMFCIPTFNDLNDALEHYKSRMVRQSSCEILSGIWFDEKRLFFKNSPETIIRKSLTNFLKASLRGDVEVRPEQIVDETHPVDIKVTWMFTNRLALIEIKWLGKSLGEDGKIKNDYTDYRAREGAKQLAEYLDSNKIQAPLHVTRGYLVIIDGRRRGLNESTKSIDTSKGLFYESREINFDPPYHEHRDDFHRPFRMFVEPICS
;
A
#
# COMPACT_ATOMS: atom_id res chain seq x y z
N MET A 1 0.45 7.10 12.11
CA MET A 1 0.15 8.25 11.24
C MET A 1 -0.27 9.47 12.06
N LYS A 2 0.33 10.66 11.85
CA LYS A 2 -0.07 11.93 12.48
C LYS A 2 -0.58 12.88 11.40
N ILE A 3 -1.81 13.39 11.54
CA ILE A 3 -2.33 14.47 10.69
C ILE A 3 -1.51 15.74 10.98
N ASN A 4 -1.05 16.43 9.94
CA ASN A 4 -0.38 17.70 10.12
C ASN A 4 -1.41 18.80 10.41
N VAL A 5 -1.60 19.11 11.70
CA VAL A 5 -2.58 20.10 12.20
C VAL A 5 -2.35 21.50 11.60
N SER A 6 -1.09 21.88 11.34
CA SER A 6 -0.80 23.14 10.67
C SER A 6 -1.25 23.15 9.21
N ASN A 7 -1.13 22.02 8.52
CA ASN A 7 -1.60 21.88 7.13
C ASN A 7 -3.12 21.77 7.05
N LEU A 8 -3.76 21.17 8.06
CA LEU A 8 -5.22 21.18 8.18
C LEU A 8 -5.73 22.61 8.37
N LYS A 9 -5.09 23.40 9.23
CA LYS A 9 -5.41 24.83 9.39
C LYS A 9 -5.25 25.59 8.06
N LYS A 10 -4.14 25.39 7.35
CA LYS A 10 -3.92 25.96 6.02
C LYS A 10 -4.93 25.49 4.97
N LEU A 11 -5.45 24.27 5.07
CA LEU A 11 -6.48 23.75 4.16
C LEU A 11 -7.85 24.39 4.43
N VAL A 12 -8.22 24.50 5.71
CA VAL A 12 -9.45 25.20 6.11
C VAL A 12 -9.36 26.69 5.75
N GLU A 13 -8.16 27.25 5.85
CA GLU A 13 -7.83 28.59 5.35
C GLU A 13 -7.55 28.59 3.84
N SER A 14 -7.60 27.46 3.12
CA SER A 14 -7.21 27.41 1.71
C SER A 14 -8.33 27.95 0.82
N HIS A 15 -7.91 28.80 -0.11
CA HIS A 15 -8.80 29.66 -0.87
C HIS A 15 -9.17 29.08 -2.24
N TYR A 16 -8.89 27.82 -2.59
CA TYR A 16 -9.18 27.34 -3.95
C TYR A 16 -10.68 27.42 -4.27
N THR A 17 -11.54 27.12 -3.29
CA THR A 17 -12.99 27.35 -3.36
C THR A 17 -13.32 28.83 -3.58
N THR A 18 -12.70 29.73 -2.79
CA THR A 18 -12.88 31.19 -2.90
C THR A 18 -12.38 31.73 -4.24
N MET A 19 -11.25 31.23 -4.74
CA MET A 19 -10.64 31.55 -6.03
C MET A 19 -11.58 31.16 -7.17
N ILE A 20 -12.15 29.96 -7.10
CA ILE A 20 -13.11 29.48 -8.10
C ILE A 20 -14.40 30.32 -8.07
N ILE A 21 -14.94 30.63 -6.89
CA ILE A 21 -16.11 31.52 -6.75
C ILE A 21 -15.81 32.93 -7.29
N LYS A 22 -14.62 33.46 -7.01
CA LYS A 22 -14.18 34.79 -7.48
C LYS A 22 -14.21 34.89 -9.01
N HIS A 23 -13.78 33.83 -9.72
CA HIS A 23 -13.69 33.84 -11.18
C HIS A 23 -14.94 33.36 -11.90
N TYR A 24 -15.66 32.40 -11.31
CA TYR A 24 -16.73 31.67 -12.00
C TYR A 24 -18.07 31.65 -11.24
N GLY A 25 -18.16 32.37 -10.12
CA GLY A 25 -19.38 32.47 -9.32
C GLY A 25 -19.86 31.12 -8.74
N SER A 26 -21.17 31.02 -8.49
CA SER A 26 -21.80 29.82 -7.96
C SER A 26 -21.80 28.65 -8.96
N GLU A 27 -21.75 28.94 -10.26
CA GLU A 27 -21.70 27.92 -11.31
C GLU A 27 -20.37 27.16 -11.28
N GLY A 28 -19.25 27.87 -11.10
CA GLY A 28 -17.94 27.26 -10.88
C GLY A 28 -17.88 26.29 -9.70
N MET A 29 -18.72 26.47 -8.68
CA MET A 29 -18.81 25.55 -7.56
C MET A 29 -19.44 24.19 -7.91
N SER A 30 -20.34 24.15 -8.90
CA SER A 30 -20.86 22.88 -9.42
C SER A 30 -19.74 22.10 -10.09
N TYR A 31 -19.04 22.75 -11.03
CA TYR A 31 -17.92 22.15 -11.75
C TYR A 31 -16.78 21.70 -10.81
N LEU A 32 -16.50 22.46 -9.75
CA LEU A 32 -15.52 22.06 -8.73
C LEU A 32 -15.94 20.78 -8.00
N ARG A 33 -17.22 20.63 -7.62
CA ARG A 33 -17.69 19.42 -6.94
C ARG A 33 -17.58 18.19 -7.84
N ASP A 34 -17.96 18.34 -9.10
CA ASP A 34 -17.85 17.27 -10.09
C ASP A 34 -16.38 16.92 -10.32
N LEU A 35 -15.51 17.92 -10.47
CA LEU A 35 -14.07 17.74 -10.60
C LEU A 35 -13.48 17.02 -9.39
N LEU A 36 -13.83 17.41 -8.15
CA LEU A 36 -13.33 16.75 -6.93
C LEU A 36 -13.73 15.28 -6.84
N THR A 37 -14.97 14.95 -7.22
CA THR A 37 -15.45 13.56 -7.26
C THR A 37 -14.62 12.73 -8.24
N ASN A 38 -14.40 13.28 -9.44
CA ASN A 38 -13.63 12.62 -10.47
C ASN A 38 -12.13 12.52 -10.16
N ILE A 39 -11.53 13.53 -9.53
CA ILE A 39 -10.13 13.46 -9.05
C ILE A 39 -9.96 12.25 -8.13
N HIS A 40 -10.86 12.12 -7.14
CA HIS A 40 -10.83 10.99 -6.22
C HIS A 40 -10.99 9.65 -6.96
N ASP A 41 -11.89 9.57 -7.93
CA ASP A 41 -12.11 8.34 -8.70
C ASP A 41 -10.94 7.99 -9.63
N VAL A 42 -10.28 8.98 -10.22
CA VAL A 42 -9.05 8.78 -10.99
C VAL A 42 -7.95 8.16 -10.12
N PHE A 43 -7.76 8.67 -8.89
CA PHE A 43 -6.76 8.13 -7.96
C PHE A 43 -7.11 6.75 -7.37
N LYS A 44 -8.30 6.19 -7.63
CA LYS A 44 -8.59 4.77 -7.35
C LYS A 44 -7.83 3.82 -8.29
N TYR A 45 -7.57 4.28 -9.50
CA TYR A 45 -7.01 3.45 -10.58
C TYR A 45 -5.55 3.77 -10.87
N ILE A 46 -5.10 4.98 -10.51
CA ILE A 46 -3.73 5.45 -10.72
C ILE A 46 -2.93 5.40 -9.42
N SER A 47 -1.66 5.00 -9.51
CA SER A 47 -0.77 4.99 -8.35
C SER A 47 0.20 6.14 -8.46
N THR A 48 0.11 7.09 -7.53
CA THR A 48 1.11 8.15 -7.38
C THR A 48 2.51 7.61 -7.04
N GLU A 49 2.64 6.33 -6.68
CA GLU A 49 3.95 5.69 -6.46
C GLU A 49 4.67 5.35 -7.78
N VAL A 50 3.94 5.23 -8.90
CA VAL A 50 4.50 4.86 -10.21
C VAL A 50 4.27 5.93 -11.29
N THR A 51 3.41 6.92 -11.01
CA THR A 51 3.26 8.10 -11.87
C THR A 51 4.33 9.13 -11.51
N TYR A 52 5.27 9.34 -12.42
CA TYR A 52 6.39 10.26 -12.23
C TYR A 52 6.19 11.63 -12.88
N GLY A 53 5.26 11.74 -13.84
CA GLY A 53 4.97 12.97 -14.57
C GLY A 53 3.67 13.65 -14.13
N PRO A 54 3.34 14.79 -14.73
CA PRO A 54 2.17 15.58 -14.38
C PRO A 54 0.86 14.85 -14.72
N ILE A 55 -0.09 14.91 -13.78
CA ILE A 55 -1.49 14.54 -13.98
C ILE A 55 -2.30 15.82 -13.99
N VAL A 56 -2.97 16.10 -15.11
CA VAL A 56 -3.86 17.25 -15.27
C VAL A 56 -5.29 16.76 -15.42
N ILE A 57 -6.20 17.21 -14.55
CA ILE A 57 -7.62 16.86 -14.61
C ILE A 57 -8.42 18.16 -14.63
N PHE A 58 -9.35 18.32 -15.57
CA PHE A 58 -10.08 19.58 -15.69
C PHE A 58 -11.53 19.44 -16.14
N SER A 59 -12.29 20.47 -15.82
CA SER A 59 -13.65 20.71 -16.33
C SER A 59 -13.73 22.10 -16.94
N ASN A 60 -14.48 22.25 -18.02
CA ASN A 60 -14.78 23.56 -18.60
C ASN A 60 -15.92 24.23 -17.86
N VAL A 61 -15.87 25.56 -17.76
CA VAL A 61 -16.92 26.34 -17.06
C VAL A 61 -17.88 27.02 -18.03
N THR A 62 -17.40 27.51 -19.18
CA THR A 62 -18.18 28.44 -20.03
C THR A 62 -18.37 28.00 -21.48
N VAL A 63 -17.49 27.14 -22.01
CA VAL A 63 -17.56 26.63 -23.41
C VAL A 63 -17.12 25.17 -23.42
N GLU A 64 -17.76 24.31 -24.22
CA GLU A 64 -17.22 22.99 -24.60
C GLU A 64 -15.96 23.18 -25.48
N ASP A 65 -14.89 23.67 -24.87
CA ASP A 65 -13.59 23.86 -25.51
C ASP A 65 -12.73 22.62 -25.29
N VAL A 66 -12.19 22.06 -26.37
CA VAL A 66 -11.28 20.91 -26.32
C VAL A 66 -9.87 21.43 -26.57
N PRO A 67 -9.00 21.42 -25.55
CA PRO A 67 -7.72 22.14 -25.63
C PRO A 67 -6.66 21.48 -26.51
N PHE A 68 -6.86 20.21 -26.88
CA PHE A 68 -5.95 19.42 -27.72
C PHE A 68 -6.72 18.85 -28.91
N ASP A 69 -6.00 18.34 -29.92
CA ASP A 69 -6.65 17.69 -31.06
C ASP A 69 -7.50 16.50 -30.57
N LEU A 70 -8.79 16.51 -30.92
CA LEU A 70 -9.71 15.41 -30.63
C LEU A 70 -9.24 14.10 -31.23
N LYS A 71 -8.50 14.13 -32.35
CA LYS A 71 -7.94 12.93 -32.98
C LYS A 71 -6.87 12.25 -32.13
N GLU A 72 -6.22 12.99 -31.25
CA GLU A 72 -5.19 12.49 -30.34
C GLU A 72 -5.78 12.10 -28.98
N SER A 73 -7.06 12.41 -28.75
CA SER A 73 -7.78 12.03 -27.55
C SER A 73 -8.24 10.58 -27.60
N ILE A 74 -8.26 9.95 -26.42
CA ILE A 74 -8.90 8.66 -26.20
C ILE A 74 -10.19 8.93 -25.43
N THR A 75 -11.34 8.58 -26.01
CA THR A 75 -12.61 8.61 -25.29
C THR A 75 -12.68 7.41 -24.35
N ILE A 76 -12.86 7.67 -23.06
CA ILE A 76 -13.08 6.64 -22.05
C ILE A 76 -14.46 6.84 -21.41
N TYR A 77 -15.11 5.72 -21.11
CA TYR A 77 -16.45 5.68 -20.50
C TYR A 77 -16.42 5.21 -19.04
N ASP A 78 -15.28 4.67 -18.62
CA ASP A 78 -15.01 4.20 -17.27
C ASP A 78 -13.55 4.57 -16.92
N LEU A 79 -13.36 5.24 -15.78
CA LEU A 79 -12.04 5.64 -15.27
C LEU A 79 -11.13 4.44 -14.98
N SER A 80 -11.70 3.25 -14.77
CA SER A 80 -10.93 2.00 -14.64
C SER A 80 -10.08 1.69 -15.88
N MET A 81 -10.49 2.19 -17.05
CA MET A 81 -9.74 2.05 -18.31
C MET A 81 -8.40 2.78 -18.28
N ILE A 82 -8.23 3.82 -17.44
CA ILE A 82 -6.97 4.57 -17.36
C ILE A 82 -5.80 3.64 -16.97
N ALA A 83 -6.07 2.65 -16.11
CA ALA A 83 -5.07 1.68 -15.67
C ALA A 83 -4.49 0.84 -16.83
N GLN A 84 -5.16 0.76 -17.98
CA GLN A 84 -4.71 -0.01 -19.14
C GLN A 84 -3.64 0.70 -19.98
N TYR A 85 -3.53 2.03 -19.85
CA TYR A 85 -2.69 2.84 -20.74
C TYR A 85 -1.26 3.06 -20.23
N ASN A 86 -0.93 2.60 -19.01
CA ASN A 86 0.39 2.72 -18.37
C ASN A 86 0.99 4.13 -18.50
N LEU A 87 0.20 5.14 -18.13
CA LEU A 87 0.56 6.55 -18.31
C LEU A 87 1.45 7.04 -17.18
N THR A 88 2.57 7.67 -17.54
CA THR A 88 3.45 8.38 -16.60
C THR A 88 3.04 9.83 -16.41
N SER A 89 2.36 10.42 -17.40
CA SER A 89 1.74 11.75 -17.40
C SER A 89 0.52 11.72 -18.31
N PHE A 90 -0.49 12.54 -18.01
CA PHE A 90 -1.66 12.66 -18.87
C PHE A 90 -2.51 13.89 -18.53
N THR A 91 -3.37 14.24 -19.48
CA THR A 91 -4.46 15.19 -19.27
C THR A 91 -5.81 14.49 -19.43
N LEU A 92 -6.73 14.77 -18.52
CA LEU A 92 -8.08 14.21 -18.52
C LEU A 92 -9.12 15.35 -18.46
N GLN A 93 -9.98 15.41 -19.47
CA GLN A 93 -11.17 16.27 -19.46
C GLN A 93 -12.38 15.50 -18.98
N ILE A 94 -13.14 16.10 -18.07
CA ILE A 94 -14.45 15.60 -17.65
C ILE A 94 -15.52 16.29 -18.49
N LEU A 95 -16.33 15.51 -19.20
CA LEU A 95 -17.42 16.03 -20.03
C LEU A 95 -18.76 16.02 -19.25
N PRO A 96 -19.69 16.96 -19.55
CA PRO A 96 -20.98 17.04 -18.87
C PRO A 96 -21.86 15.78 -19.01
N ASN A 97 -21.62 14.99 -20.06
CA ASN A 97 -22.33 13.75 -20.33
C ASN A 97 -21.77 12.53 -19.57
N GLY A 98 -20.79 12.73 -18.67
CA GLY A 98 -20.14 11.67 -17.89
C GLY A 98 -19.05 10.89 -18.64
N GLN A 99 -18.72 11.28 -19.88
CA GLN A 99 -17.57 10.74 -20.61
C GLN A 99 -16.29 11.49 -20.23
N TYR A 100 -15.15 10.91 -20.59
CA TYR A 100 -13.87 11.57 -20.44
C TYR A 100 -13.07 11.52 -21.73
N LEU A 101 -12.26 12.55 -21.94
CA LEU A 101 -11.25 12.60 -22.99
C LEU A 101 -9.87 12.58 -22.35
N LEU A 102 -9.05 11.65 -22.78
CA LEU A 102 -7.73 11.37 -22.23
C LEU A 102 -6.65 11.65 -23.28
N TRP A 103 -5.67 12.48 -22.92
CA TRP A 103 -4.47 12.75 -23.72
C TRP A 103 -3.22 12.31 -22.95
N ARG A 104 -2.21 11.84 -23.68
CA ARG A 104 -0.89 11.51 -23.09
C ARG A 104 -0.05 12.77 -22.81
N GLU A 105 -0.43 13.88 -23.42
CA GLU A 105 0.24 15.17 -23.30
C GLU A 105 -0.31 15.99 -22.13
N THR A 106 0.51 16.90 -21.65
CA THR A 106 0.15 17.89 -20.63
C THR A 106 0.41 19.29 -21.13
N PRO A 107 -0.42 20.27 -20.76
CA PRO A 107 -0.27 21.64 -21.26
C PRO A 107 1.01 22.29 -20.76
N ASP A 108 1.74 22.96 -21.67
CA ASP A 108 2.97 23.69 -21.36
C ASP A 108 2.73 24.96 -20.53
N ASN A 109 1.54 25.56 -20.63
CA ASN A 109 1.20 26.82 -19.96
C ASN A 109 -0.16 26.74 -19.26
N LEU A 110 -0.14 26.39 -17.97
CA LEU A 110 -1.34 26.29 -17.14
C LEU A 110 -2.05 27.63 -16.89
N THR A 111 -1.33 28.76 -16.95
CA THR A 111 -1.93 30.09 -16.79
C THR A 111 -2.92 30.37 -17.92
N GLU A 112 -2.51 30.11 -19.17
CA GLU A 112 -3.41 30.24 -20.31
C GLU A 112 -4.46 29.13 -20.36
N TYR A 113 -4.03 27.89 -20.11
CA TYR A 113 -4.91 26.73 -20.16
C TYR A 113 -6.11 26.86 -19.21
N SER A 114 -5.91 27.46 -18.04
CA SER A 114 -6.95 27.62 -17.02
C SER A 114 -7.93 28.80 -17.23
N LYS A 115 -7.78 29.63 -18.28
CA LYS A 115 -8.62 30.82 -18.53
C LYS A 115 -10.13 30.57 -18.44
N ASN A 116 -10.59 29.45 -19.00
CA ASN A 116 -12.02 29.06 -19.03
C ASN A 116 -12.28 27.72 -18.34
N ARG A 117 -11.34 27.29 -17.49
CA ARG A 117 -11.31 25.93 -16.91
C ARG A 117 -11.06 25.99 -15.41
N ILE A 118 -11.54 24.95 -14.73
CA ILE A 118 -11.05 24.60 -13.40
C ILE A 118 -10.13 23.41 -13.60
N VAL A 119 -8.87 23.56 -13.22
CA VAL A 119 -7.82 22.57 -13.47
C VAL A 119 -7.24 22.12 -12.15
N TYR A 120 -7.12 20.83 -11.98
CA TYR A 120 -6.32 20.19 -10.95
C TYR A 120 -5.02 19.69 -11.57
N LEU A 121 -3.91 19.96 -10.87
CA LEU A 121 -2.58 19.46 -11.20
C LEU A 121 -2.04 18.65 -10.02
N PHE A 122 -1.60 17.44 -10.30
CA PHE A 122 -0.68 16.69 -9.46
C PHE A 122 0.66 16.55 -10.16
N GLU A 123 1.72 17.03 -9.55
CA GLU A 123 3.08 16.96 -10.10
C GLU A 123 4.10 16.83 -8.97
N HIS A 124 4.95 15.79 -9.04
CA HIS A 124 6.02 15.52 -8.06
C HIS A 124 5.56 15.58 -6.59
N GLY A 125 4.36 15.05 -6.29
CA GLY A 125 3.79 15.05 -4.95
C GLY A 125 3.25 16.41 -4.47
N THR A 126 3.21 17.40 -5.36
CA THR A 126 2.58 18.70 -5.13
C THR A 126 1.24 18.75 -5.86
N GLU A 127 0.24 19.30 -5.19
CA GLU A 127 -1.13 19.40 -5.69
C GLU A 127 -1.54 20.85 -5.79
N SER A 128 -2.22 21.25 -6.86
CA SER A 128 -2.73 22.61 -7.01
C SER A 128 -4.02 22.67 -7.83
N PHE A 129 -4.83 23.69 -7.56
CA PHE A 129 -5.94 24.09 -8.42
C PHE A 129 -5.57 25.35 -9.18
N TRP A 130 -6.03 25.44 -10.43
CA TRP A 130 -5.90 26.62 -11.28
C TRP A 130 -7.26 27.05 -11.81
N ALA A 131 -7.49 28.36 -11.83
CA ALA A 131 -8.69 28.99 -12.39
C ALA A 131 -8.36 30.38 -12.90
N ASN A 132 -8.64 30.64 -14.18
CA ASN A 132 -8.41 31.93 -14.83
C ASN A 132 -6.99 32.48 -14.64
N GLY A 133 -5.98 31.62 -14.75
CA GLY A 133 -4.57 31.97 -14.56
C GLY A 133 -4.09 32.06 -13.11
N ASP A 134 -5.01 32.18 -12.14
CA ASP A 134 -4.68 32.12 -10.71
C ASP A 134 -4.45 30.66 -10.29
N ASN A 135 -3.54 30.45 -9.33
CA ASN A 135 -3.26 29.13 -8.77
C ASN A 135 -3.35 29.09 -7.24
N GLN A 136 -3.66 27.91 -6.72
CA GLN A 136 -3.67 27.64 -5.30
C GLN A 136 -3.08 26.26 -5.04
N VAL A 137 -1.92 26.23 -4.38
CA VAL A 137 -1.28 24.98 -3.93
C VAL A 137 -2.03 24.43 -2.72
N LEU A 138 -2.28 23.12 -2.73
CA LEU A 138 -2.92 22.39 -1.66
C LEU A 138 -1.87 21.94 -0.62
N PRO A 139 -2.11 22.17 0.67
CA PRO A 139 -1.22 21.72 1.72
C PRO A 139 -1.36 20.20 1.92
N LYS A 140 -0.24 19.48 1.92
CA LYS A 140 -0.21 18.03 2.14
C LYS A 140 -0.61 17.67 3.58
N LEU A 141 -1.78 17.07 3.78
CA LEU A 141 -2.30 16.76 5.13
C LEU A 141 -1.59 15.59 5.81
N ILE A 142 -1.23 14.57 5.02
CA ILE A 142 -0.61 13.32 5.46
C ILE A 142 0.63 13.09 4.60
N ASN A 143 1.81 13.13 5.22
CA ASN A 143 3.08 13.06 4.49
C ASN A 143 3.30 11.72 3.78
N SER A 144 2.74 10.62 4.31
CA SER A 144 2.89 9.27 3.75
C SER A 144 2.01 9.01 2.52
N TYR A 145 1.07 9.90 2.19
CA TYR A 145 0.21 9.72 1.02
C TYR A 145 0.82 10.42 -0.19
N GLY A 146 0.64 9.85 -1.39
CA GLY A 146 1.11 10.48 -2.62
C GLY A 146 0.32 11.74 -2.94
N SER A 147 -1.01 11.64 -2.96
CA SER A 147 -1.97 12.74 -3.08
C SER A 147 -2.95 12.75 -1.90
N MET A 148 -3.51 13.91 -1.57
CA MET A 148 -4.60 14.07 -0.59
C MET A 148 -5.92 13.42 -1.03
N PHE A 149 -6.06 13.10 -2.31
CA PHE A 149 -7.21 12.43 -2.91
C PHE A 149 -6.98 10.93 -3.14
N CYS A 150 -5.78 10.41 -2.88
CA CYS A 150 -5.49 8.99 -2.98
C CYS A 150 -6.14 8.17 -1.85
N ILE A 151 -6.53 6.95 -2.20
CA ILE A 151 -6.91 5.93 -1.22
C ILE A 151 -5.62 5.35 -0.60
N PRO A 152 -5.51 5.31 0.76
CA PRO A 152 -4.39 4.66 1.42
C PRO A 152 -4.35 3.18 1.06
N THR A 153 -3.27 2.76 0.42
CA THR A 153 -3.09 1.38 -0.04
C THR A 153 -1.80 0.79 0.52
N PHE A 154 -0.78 0.59 -0.31
CA PHE A 154 0.45 -0.11 0.08
C PHE A 154 1.22 0.58 1.20
N ASN A 155 1.30 1.91 1.21
CA ASN A 155 1.98 2.64 2.29
C ASN A 155 1.28 2.47 3.65
N ASP A 156 -0.05 2.38 3.69
CA ASP A 156 -0.77 2.12 4.94
C ASP A 156 -0.55 0.67 5.42
N LEU A 157 -0.47 -0.29 4.49
CA LEU A 157 -0.06 -1.66 4.81
C LEU A 157 1.38 -1.72 5.35
N ASN A 158 2.31 -0.98 4.76
CA ASN A 158 3.69 -0.88 5.25
C ASN A 158 3.73 -0.35 6.68
N ASP A 159 3.05 0.75 6.95
CA ASP A 159 2.94 1.36 8.28
C ASP A 159 2.29 0.39 9.28
N ALA A 160 1.26 -0.33 8.86
CA ALA A 160 0.60 -1.34 9.68
C ALA A 160 1.53 -2.51 10.02
N LEU A 161 2.27 -3.05 9.05
CA LEU A 161 3.22 -4.15 9.27
C LEU A 161 4.39 -3.73 10.18
N GLU A 162 4.91 -2.51 10.03
CA GLU A 162 5.96 -1.99 10.92
C GLU A 162 5.42 -1.74 12.34
N HIS A 163 4.18 -1.28 12.46
CA HIS A 163 3.50 -1.19 13.76
C HIS A 163 3.34 -2.57 14.38
N TYR A 164 2.85 -3.55 13.63
CA TYR A 164 2.68 -4.93 14.10
C TYR A 164 4.01 -5.52 14.57
N LYS A 165 5.08 -5.35 13.79
CA LYS A 165 6.45 -5.76 14.15
C LYS A 165 6.89 -5.15 15.48
N SER A 166 6.81 -3.84 15.60
CA SER A 166 7.40 -3.10 16.73
C SER A 166 6.58 -3.15 18.02
N ARG A 167 5.25 -3.28 17.92
CA ARG A 167 4.35 -3.22 19.10
C ARG A 167 3.75 -4.55 19.49
N MET A 168 3.49 -5.44 18.52
CA MET A 168 2.83 -6.73 18.78
C MET A 168 3.86 -7.88 18.82
N VAL A 169 4.70 -7.97 17.79
CA VAL A 169 5.57 -9.13 17.59
C VAL A 169 6.79 -9.10 18.49
N ARG A 170 7.50 -7.97 18.57
CA ARG A 170 8.77 -7.83 19.31
C ARG A 170 8.74 -8.47 20.69
N GLN A 171 7.68 -8.20 21.46
CA GLN A 171 7.50 -8.74 22.81
C GLN A 171 6.34 -9.74 22.91
N SER A 172 5.87 -10.25 21.78
CA SER A 172 4.74 -11.18 21.71
C SER A 172 3.55 -10.75 22.58
N SER A 173 3.21 -9.46 22.55
CA SER A 173 2.27 -8.81 23.49
C SER A 173 0.80 -9.03 23.12
N CYS A 174 0.53 -9.41 21.88
CA CYS A 174 -0.81 -9.81 21.44
C CYS A 174 -1.16 -11.18 22.02
N GLU A 175 -2.34 -11.29 22.65
CA GLU A 175 -2.85 -12.53 23.24
C GLU A 175 -2.86 -13.68 22.24
N ILE A 176 -3.37 -13.47 21.02
CA ILE A 176 -3.38 -14.50 19.98
C ILE A 176 -1.96 -14.93 19.63
N LEU A 177 -1.05 -13.97 19.41
CA LEU A 177 0.33 -14.26 19.02
C LEU A 177 1.11 -14.96 20.14
N SER A 178 0.87 -14.62 21.41
CA SER A 178 1.51 -15.31 22.54
C SER A 178 1.23 -16.81 22.56
N GLY A 179 0.13 -17.24 21.95
CA GLY A 179 -0.23 -18.65 21.81
C GLY A 179 0.77 -19.49 20.99
N ILE A 180 1.69 -18.87 20.24
CA ILE A 180 2.68 -19.57 19.41
C ILE A 180 3.82 -20.21 20.20
N TRP A 181 4.04 -19.82 21.45
CA TRP A 181 5.18 -20.28 22.26
C TRP A 181 4.84 -21.56 23.02
N PHE A 182 5.79 -22.50 23.04
CA PHE A 182 5.70 -23.72 23.84
C PHE A 182 6.01 -23.44 25.32
N ASP A 183 6.90 -22.48 25.57
CA ASP A 183 7.36 -22.10 26.90
C ASP A 183 7.19 -20.59 27.16
N GLU A 184 7.07 -20.22 28.44
CA GLU A 184 6.89 -18.81 28.85
C GLU A 184 8.11 -17.93 28.53
N LYS A 185 9.30 -18.54 28.37
CA LYS A 185 10.55 -17.83 28.06
C LYS A 185 10.72 -17.55 26.57
N ARG A 186 9.80 -18.02 25.72
CA ARG A 186 9.77 -17.81 24.26
C ARG A 186 11.03 -18.35 23.59
N LEU A 187 11.45 -19.54 24.01
CA LEU A 187 12.61 -20.24 23.47
C LEU A 187 12.23 -21.13 22.30
N PHE A 188 11.07 -21.80 22.39
CA PHE A 188 10.57 -22.71 21.38
C PHE A 188 9.15 -22.34 20.96
N PHE A 189 8.89 -22.48 19.66
CA PHE A 189 7.52 -22.46 19.16
C PHE A 189 6.79 -23.75 19.52
N LYS A 190 5.46 -23.69 19.61
CA LYS A 190 4.61 -24.88 19.46
C LYS A 190 4.74 -25.42 18.04
N ASN A 191 4.41 -26.69 17.85
CA ASN A 191 4.39 -27.27 16.52
C ASN A 191 3.36 -26.53 15.62
N SER A 192 3.75 -26.25 14.37
CA SER A 192 2.91 -25.58 13.37
C SER A 192 2.26 -24.25 13.83
N PRO A 193 3.05 -23.24 14.23
CA PRO A 193 2.51 -21.98 14.77
C PRO A 193 1.87 -21.06 13.70
N GLU A 194 2.03 -21.39 12.42
CA GLU A 194 1.68 -20.56 11.27
C GLU A 194 0.22 -20.12 11.27
N THR A 195 -0.73 -21.01 11.58
CA THR A 195 -2.16 -20.67 11.67
C THR A 195 -2.44 -19.59 12.72
N ILE A 196 -1.74 -19.63 13.86
CA ILE A 196 -1.89 -18.65 14.94
C ILE A 196 -1.29 -17.31 14.51
N ILE A 197 -0.11 -17.33 13.87
CA ILE A 197 0.54 -16.13 13.33
C ILE A 197 -0.37 -15.46 12.30
N ARG A 198 -0.90 -16.24 11.34
CA ARG A 198 -1.83 -15.79 10.30
C ARG A 198 -3.08 -15.17 10.90
N LYS A 199 -3.69 -15.81 11.91
CA LYS A 199 -4.87 -15.28 12.61
C LYS A 199 -4.56 -13.96 13.32
N SER A 200 -3.42 -13.88 14.02
CA SER A 200 -3.02 -12.66 14.73
C SER A 200 -2.80 -11.50 13.77
N LEU A 201 -2.04 -11.72 12.70
CA LEU A 201 -1.78 -10.70 11.68
C LEU A 201 -3.07 -10.30 10.96
N THR A 202 -3.91 -11.25 10.55
CA THR A 202 -5.21 -10.97 9.90
C THR A 202 -6.07 -10.06 10.77
N ASN A 203 -6.22 -10.39 12.06
CA ASN A 203 -7.02 -9.59 12.98
C ASN A 203 -6.44 -8.20 13.19
N PHE A 204 -5.12 -8.09 13.31
CA PHE A 204 -4.45 -6.80 13.42
C PHE A 204 -4.67 -5.93 12.18
N LEU A 205 -4.52 -6.49 10.98
CA LEU A 205 -4.71 -5.76 9.72
C LEU A 205 -6.16 -5.30 9.56
N LYS A 206 -7.15 -6.15 9.86
CA LYS A 206 -8.58 -5.77 9.84
C LYS A 206 -8.89 -4.60 10.76
N ALA A 207 -8.22 -4.51 11.91
CA ALA A 207 -8.42 -3.44 12.88
C ALA A 207 -7.63 -2.17 12.56
N SER A 208 -6.53 -2.29 11.81
CA SER A 208 -5.56 -1.20 11.63
C SER A 208 -5.68 -0.48 10.29
N LEU A 209 -5.99 -1.24 9.22
CA LEU A 209 -6.18 -0.68 7.88
C LEU A 209 -7.50 0.10 7.81
N ARG A 210 -7.49 1.22 7.10
CA ARG A 210 -8.63 2.13 6.99
C ARG A 210 -9.27 2.07 5.62
N GLY A 211 -10.55 2.43 5.56
CA GLY A 211 -11.34 2.46 4.33
C GLY A 211 -11.99 1.10 4.02
N ASP A 212 -12.49 0.96 2.81
CA ASP A 212 -13.13 -0.26 2.33
C ASP A 212 -12.07 -1.31 1.99
N VAL A 213 -11.46 -1.90 3.02
CA VAL A 213 -10.39 -2.90 2.90
C VAL A 213 -10.89 -4.26 3.33
N GLU A 214 -10.69 -5.24 2.47
CA GLU A 214 -10.97 -6.63 2.75
C GLU A 214 -9.68 -7.40 3.02
N VAL A 215 -9.55 -7.97 4.21
CA VAL A 215 -8.43 -8.84 4.60
C VAL A 215 -8.95 -10.27 4.73
N ARG A 216 -8.55 -11.16 3.82
CA ARG A 216 -8.95 -12.57 3.80
C ARG A 216 -7.77 -13.50 4.08
N PRO A 217 -7.88 -14.41 5.06
CA PRO A 217 -6.92 -15.50 5.20
C PRO A 217 -7.13 -16.59 4.14
N GLU A 218 -6.07 -17.36 3.85
CA GLU A 218 -6.09 -18.61 3.07
C GLU A 218 -6.92 -18.50 1.78
N GLN A 219 -6.49 -17.64 0.86
CA GLN A 219 -7.15 -17.52 -0.44
C GLN A 219 -6.44 -18.40 -1.47
N ILE A 220 -7.19 -19.25 -2.14
CA ILE A 220 -6.73 -20.04 -3.29
C ILE A 220 -6.46 -19.03 -4.43
N VAL A 221 -5.18 -18.78 -4.73
CA VAL A 221 -4.73 -17.93 -5.85
C VAL A 221 -4.41 -18.81 -7.08
N ASP A 222 -4.03 -20.06 -6.85
CA ASP A 222 -3.91 -21.13 -7.85
C ASP A 222 -4.46 -22.45 -7.30
N GLU A 223 -4.70 -23.42 -8.17
CA GLU A 223 -5.26 -24.74 -7.83
C GLU A 223 -4.37 -25.59 -6.91
N THR A 224 -3.14 -25.14 -6.58
CA THR A 224 -2.16 -25.95 -5.85
C THR A 224 -1.88 -25.46 -4.43
N HIS A 225 -1.76 -24.16 -4.15
CA HIS A 225 -1.48 -23.67 -2.78
C HIS A 225 -2.07 -22.27 -2.50
N PRO A 226 -2.86 -22.07 -1.42
CA PRO A 226 -3.40 -20.76 -1.07
C PRO A 226 -2.34 -19.83 -0.49
N VAL A 227 -2.43 -18.53 -0.80
CA VAL A 227 -1.65 -17.49 -0.13
C VAL A 227 -2.15 -17.32 1.32
N ASP A 228 -1.24 -17.00 2.25
CA ASP A 228 -1.59 -16.87 3.66
C ASP A 228 -2.62 -15.77 3.93
N ILE A 229 -2.40 -14.56 3.41
CA ILE A 229 -3.34 -13.44 3.54
C ILE A 229 -3.41 -12.66 2.23
N LYS A 230 -4.63 -12.38 1.78
CA LYS A 230 -4.93 -11.48 0.68
C LYS A 230 -5.56 -10.19 1.23
N VAL A 231 -5.02 -9.04 0.84
CA VAL A 231 -5.58 -7.72 1.17
C VAL A 231 -6.08 -7.07 -0.11
N THR A 232 -7.38 -6.79 -0.18
CA THR A 232 -8.02 -6.12 -1.31
C THR A 232 -8.52 -4.75 -0.86
N TRP A 233 -8.10 -3.68 -1.53
CA TRP A 233 -8.72 -2.38 -1.36
C TRP A 233 -9.91 -2.28 -2.31
N MET A 234 -11.12 -2.39 -1.76
CA MET A 234 -12.35 -2.40 -2.54
C MET A 234 -12.48 -1.11 -3.34
N PHE A 235 -13.10 -1.21 -4.52
CA PHE A 235 -13.27 -0.10 -5.46
C PHE A 235 -11.95 0.49 -6.00
N THR A 236 -10.83 -0.20 -5.81
CA THR A 236 -9.54 0.08 -6.46
C THR A 236 -9.08 -1.14 -7.24
N ASN A 237 -8.04 -0.98 -8.04
CA ASN A 237 -7.33 -2.11 -8.65
C ASN A 237 -6.08 -2.51 -7.84
N ARG A 238 -6.06 -2.29 -6.51
CA ARG A 238 -4.90 -2.58 -5.66
C ARG A 238 -5.11 -3.86 -4.86
N LEU A 239 -4.09 -4.68 -4.83
CA LEU A 239 -4.08 -5.95 -4.13
C LEU A 239 -2.74 -6.20 -3.46
N ALA A 240 -2.73 -6.73 -2.23
CA ALA A 240 -1.53 -7.27 -1.62
C ALA A 240 -1.66 -8.76 -1.31
N LEU A 241 -0.58 -9.49 -1.57
CA LEU A 241 -0.41 -10.89 -1.24
C LEU A 241 0.64 -10.98 -0.12
N ILE A 242 0.28 -11.58 1.01
CA ILE A 242 1.18 -11.73 2.15
C ILE A 242 1.48 -13.21 2.35
N GLU A 243 2.76 -13.56 2.33
CA GLU A 243 3.28 -14.88 2.67
C GLU A 243 3.94 -14.83 4.06
N ILE A 244 3.66 -15.80 4.91
CA ILE A 244 4.13 -15.85 6.30
C ILE A 244 5.09 -17.03 6.46
N LYS A 245 6.29 -16.75 6.99
CA LYS A 245 7.22 -17.78 7.43
C LYS A 245 7.62 -17.54 8.89
N TRP A 246 8.07 -18.60 9.56
CA TRP A 246 8.64 -18.51 10.89
C TRP A 246 9.99 -19.22 10.94
N LEU A 247 10.91 -18.66 11.72
CA LEU A 247 12.28 -19.17 11.89
C LEU A 247 12.53 -19.50 13.36
N GLY A 248 13.16 -20.62 13.62
CA GLY A 248 13.42 -21.11 14.98
C GLY A 248 13.10 -22.59 15.12
N LYS A 249 13.15 -23.04 16.38
CA LYS A 249 12.85 -24.43 16.73
C LYS A 249 11.43 -24.54 17.29
N SER A 250 10.73 -25.59 16.91
CA SER A 250 9.47 -25.97 17.56
C SER A 250 9.62 -27.25 18.36
N LEU A 251 8.87 -27.35 19.46
CA LEU A 251 8.72 -28.58 20.24
C LEU A 251 7.35 -29.22 19.99
N GLY A 252 7.33 -30.56 19.98
CA GLY A 252 6.12 -31.35 20.10
C GLY A 252 5.67 -31.47 21.55
N GLU A 253 4.48 -32.02 21.77
CA GLU A 253 3.98 -32.33 23.11
C GLU A 253 4.87 -33.33 23.86
N ASP A 254 5.62 -34.16 23.11
CA ASP A 254 6.64 -35.08 23.62
C ASP A 254 7.94 -34.38 24.07
N GLY A 255 8.01 -33.05 23.97
CA GLY A 255 9.19 -32.25 24.31
C GLY A 255 10.35 -32.39 23.33
N LYS A 256 10.16 -33.08 22.20
CA LYS A 256 11.19 -33.25 21.18
C LYS A 256 11.14 -32.14 20.14
N ILE A 257 12.29 -31.80 19.57
CA ILE A 257 12.36 -30.84 18.47
C ILE A 257 11.68 -31.45 17.23
N LYS A 258 10.68 -30.75 16.68
CA LYS A 258 9.96 -31.16 15.47
C LYS A 258 10.47 -30.46 14.21
N ASN A 259 10.76 -29.17 14.31
CA ASN A 259 11.29 -28.37 13.22
C ASN A 259 12.43 -27.48 13.71
N ASP A 260 13.36 -27.18 12.81
CA ASP A 260 14.49 -26.26 13.01
C ASP A 260 14.66 -25.40 11.75
N TYR A 261 13.85 -24.36 11.65
CA TYR A 261 13.84 -23.50 10.48
C TYR A 261 14.87 -22.39 10.59
N THR A 262 15.76 -22.36 9.59
CA THR A 262 16.81 -21.35 9.41
C THR A 262 16.45 -20.40 8.28
N ASP A 263 17.39 -19.55 7.85
CA ASP A 263 17.22 -18.62 6.72
C ASP A 263 16.68 -19.29 5.45
N TYR A 264 16.95 -20.60 5.27
CA TYR A 264 16.41 -21.38 4.14
C TYR A 264 14.89 -21.26 4.04
N ARG A 265 14.16 -21.31 5.17
CA ARG A 265 12.69 -21.26 5.17
C ARG A 265 12.16 -19.90 4.70
N ALA A 266 12.88 -18.82 5.00
CA ALA A 266 12.55 -17.49 4.49
C ALA A 266 12.79 -17.40 2.98
N ARG A 267 13.89 -17.99 2.45
CA ARG A 267 14.15 -18.06 1.01
C ARG A 267 13.10 -18.87 0.25
N GLU A 268 12.64 -19.99 0.83
CA GLU A 268 11.50 -20.75 0.27
C GLU A 268 10.25 -19.87 0.17
N GLY A 269 9.92 -19.13 1.23
CA GLY A 269 8.78 -18.21 1.20
C GLY A 269 8.92 -17.08 0.18
N ALA A 270 10.13 -16.56 -0.03
CA ALA A 270 10.38 -15.56 -1.04
C ALA A 270 10.14 -16.11 -2.46
N LYS A 271 10.61 -17.32 -2.74
CA LYS A 271 10.38 -18.00 -4.02
C LYS A 271 8.88 -18.25 -4.25
N GLN A 272 8.19 -18.81 -3.25
CA GLN A 272 6.76 -19.09 -3.30
C GLN A 272 5.93 -17.82 -3.56
N LEU A 273 6.25 -16.73 -2.88
CA LEU A 273 5.58 -15.45 -3.09
C LEU A 273 5.83 -14.88 -4.50
N ALA A 274 7.03 -15.03 -5.05
CA ALA A 274 7.31 -14.62 -6.43
C ALA A 274 6.47 -15.41 -7.44
N GLU A 275 6.32 -16.72 -7.25
CA GLU A 275 5.47 -17.59 -8.08
C GLU A 275 4.00 -17.16 -8.01
N TYR A 276 3.49 -16.78 -6.82
CA TYR A 276 2.14 -16.25 -6.68
C TYR A 276 1.92 -14.93 -7.42
N LEU A 277 2.91 -14.03 -7.39
CA LEU A 277 2.83 -12.76 -8.10
C LEU A 277 2.78 -12.97 -9.61
N ASP A 278 3.59 -13.88 -10.13
CA ASP A 278 3.61 -14.23 -11.56
C ASP A 278 2.27 -14.84 -12.00
N SER A 279 1.71 -15.78 -11.23
CA SER A 279 0.40 -16.36 -11.49
C SER A 279 -0.73 -15.34 -11.42
N ASN A 280 -0.75 -14.47 -10.40
CA ASN A 280 -1.78 -13.46 -10.23
C ASN A 280 -1.73 -12.41 -11.36
N LYS A 281 -0.53 -12.04 -11.85
CA LYS A 281 -0.38 -11.11 -12.99
C LYS A 281 -1.03 -11.65 -14.26
N ILE A 282 -1.02 -12.97 -14.47
CA ILE A 282 -1.68 -13.62 -15.61
C ILE A 282 -3.21 -13.61 -15.44
N GLN A 283 -3.69 -13.95 -14.23
CA GLN A 283 -5.14 -14.06 -13.96
C GLN A 283 -5.84 -12.70 -13.82
N ALA A 284 -5.14 -11.69 -13.30
CA ALA A 284 -5.71 -10.39 -12.95
C ALA A 284 -4.81 -9.23 -13.47
N PRO A 285 -4.62 -9.10 -14.80
CA PRO A 285 -3.63 -8.18 -15.38
C PRO A 285 -3.92 -6.70 -15.12
N LEU A 286 -5.17 -6.35 -14.80
CA LEU A 286 -5.58 -4.98 -14.46
C LEU A 286 -5.30 -4.60 -13.00
N HIS A 287 -4.97 -5.57 -12.14
CA HIS A 287 -4.65 -5.32 -10.73
C HIS A 287 -3.18 -5.00 -10.56
N VAL A 288 -2.90 -3.88 -9.90
CA VAL A 288 -1.58 -3.61 -9.34
C VAL A 288 -1.46 -4.43 -8.07
N THR A 289 -0.63 -5.46 -8.12
CA THR A 289 -0.43 -6.40 -7.02
C THR A 289 0.95 -6.24 -6.42
N ARG A 290 1.06 -6.25 -5.09
CA ARG A 290 2.35 -6.22 -4.37
C ARG A 290 2.45 -7.37 -3.37
N GLY A 291 3.58 -8.07 -3.39
CA GLY A 291 3.88 -9.18 -2.50
C GLY A 291 4.61 -8.73 -1.24
N TYR A 292 4.28 -9.35 -0.12
CA TYR A 292 4.83 -9.08 1.20
C TYR A 292 5.25 -10.38 1.88
N LEU A 293 6.56 -10.55 2.12
CA LEU A 293 7.05 -11.67 2.93
C LEU A 293 7.17 -11.24 4.40
N VAL A 294 6.36 -11.82 5.28
CA VAL A 294 6.40 -11.59 6.74
C VAL A 294 7.10 -12.76 7.42
N ILE A 295 8.13 -12.46 8.21
CA ILE A 295 8.96 -13.48 8.86
C ILE A 295 8.94 -13.27 10.37
N ILE A 296 8.40 -14.22 11.12
CA ILE A 296 8.50 -14.26 12.58
C ILE A 296 9.79 -14.98 12.96
N ASP A 297 10.79 -14.24 13.42
CA ASP A 297 12.11 -14.79 13.75
C ASP A 297 12.24 -15.01 15.27
N GLY A 298 12.06 -16.27 15.69
CA GLY A 298 12.25 -16.72 17.07
C GLY A 298 13.54 -17.50 17.28
N ARG A 299 14.51 -17.42 16.36
CA ARG A 299 15.76 -18.18 16.49
C ARG A 299 16.55 -17.75 17.71
N ARG A 300 17.20 -18.72 18.35
CA ARG A 300 18.17 -18.53 19.44
C ARG A 300 19.39 -19.41 19.17
N ARG A 301 20.55 -19.02 19.67
CA ARG A 301 21.77 -19.80 19.47
C ARG A 301 21.89 -20.91 20.51
N GLY A 302 22.12 -22.14 20.05
CA GLY A 302 22.51 -23.26 20.92
C GLY A 302 21.40 -23.88 21.76
N LEU A 303 20.15 -23.75 21.33
CA LEU A 303 19.03 -24.47 21.97
C LEU A 303 19.11 -25.98 21.74
N ASN A 304 18.77 -26.73 22.78
CA ASN A 304 18.52 -28.16 22.77
C ASN A 304 17.26 -28.48 23.61
N GLU A 305 16.78 -29.72 23.56
CA GLU A 305 15.53 -30.16 24.20
C GLU A 305 15.49 -29.94 25.73
N SER A 306 16.65 -29.91 26.39
CA SER A 306 16.76 -29.65 27.83
C SER A 306 16.90 -28.16 28.18
N THR A 307 16.95 -27.26 27.19
CA THR A 307 17.11 -25.83 27.44
C THR A 307 15.84 -25.25 28.07
N LYS A 308 15.98 -24.71 29.29
CA LYS A 308 14.87 -24.04 30.03
C LYS A 308 15.11 -22.55 30.25
N SER A 309 16.32 -22.08 29.99
CA SER A 309 16.72 -20.68 30.17
C SER A 309 17.85 -20.33 29.20
N ILE A 310 18.05 -19.04 28.93
CA ILE A 310 19.05 -18.59 27.96
C ILE A 310 19.64 -17.24 28.40
N ASP A 311 20.96 -17.11 28.25
CA ASP A 311 21.63 -15.83 28.44
C ASP A 311 21.33 -14.85 27.29
N THR A 312 21.50 -13.55 27.54
CA THR A 312 21.25 -12.50 26.56
C THR A 312 22.05 -12.67 25.27
N SER A 313 23.31 -13.12 25.36
CA SER A 313 24.19 -13.24 24.19
C SER A 313 23.71 -14.30 23.19
N LYS A 314 23.16 -15.41 23.70
CA LYS A 314 22.58 -16.48 22.88
C LYS A 314 21.14 -16.20 22.49
N GLY A 315 20.38 -15.53 23.36
CA GLY A 315 18.99 -15.16 23.15
C GLY A 315 18.82 -14.13 22.04
N LEU A 316 19.66 -13.09 22.03
CA LEU A 316 19.64 -11.99 21.06
C LEU A 316 20.63 -12.18 19.90
N PHE A 317 21.28 -13.34 19.80
CA PHE A 317 22.33 -13.61 18.81
C PHE A 317 21.91 -13.30 17.36
N TYR A 318 20.63 -13.50 17.04
CA TYR A 318 20.09 -13.27 15.71
C TYR A 318 19.48 -11.88 15.53
N GLU A 319 19.27 -11.08 16.57
CA GLU A 319 18.52 -9.81 16.50
C GLU A 319 18.94 -8.92 15.32
N SER A 320 20.24 -8.68 15.17
CA SER A 320 20.81 -7.85 14.09
C SER A 320 21.32 -8.64 12.88
N ARG A 321 21.08 -9.96 12.83
CA ARG A 321 21.50 -10.82 11.71
C ARG A 321 20.40 -10.92 10.67
N GLU A 322 20.52 -10.08 9.65
CA GLU A 322 19.61 -10.11 8.51
C GLU A 322 19.77 -11.35 7.65
N ILE A 323 18.69 -11.70 6.95
CA ILE A 323 18.61 -12.86 6.07
C ILE A 323 19.14 -12.44 4.70
N ASN A 324 20.09 -13.19 4.17
CA ASN A 324 20.50 -13.02 2.78
C ASN A 324 19.55 -13.79 1.85
N PHE A 325 18.90 -13.05 0.95
CA PHE A 325 18.00 -13.59 -0.05
C PHE A 325 18.73 -13.76 -1.38
N ASP A 326 18.60 -14.94 -1.96
CA ASP A 326 19.15 -15.26 -3.28
C ASP A 326 18.13 -16.12 -4.04
N PRO A 327 17.49 -15.59 -5.09
CA PRO A 327 17.67 -14.23 -5.61
C PRO A 327 17.06 -13.16 -4.69
N PRO A 328 17.59 -11.92 -4.70
CA PRO A 328 17.05 -10.80 -3.92
C PRO A 328 15.85 -10.17 -4.64
N TYR A 329 14.71 -10.88 -4.70
CA TYR A 329 13.53 -10.45 -5.48
C TYR A 329 13.12 -8.98 -5.25
N HIS A 330 13.18 -8.51 -4.00
CA HIS A 330 12.85 -7.14 -3.61
C HIS A 330 13.75 -6.04 -4.18
N GLU A 331 14.91 -6.38 -4.74
CA GLU A 331 15.83 -5.44 -5.40
C GLU A 331 15.62 -5.40 -6.92
N HIS A 332 14.95 -6.39 -7.49
CA HIS A 332 14.82 -6.58 -8.95
C HIS A 332 13.39 -6.61 -9.45
N ARG A 333 12.40 -6.61 -8.55
CA ARG A 333 10.97 -6.64 -8.86
C ARG A 333 10.24 -5.49 -8.17
N ASP A 334 9.47 -4.72 -8.93
CA ASP A 334 8.65 -3.62 -8.39
C ASP A 334 7.40 -4.11 -7.65
N ASP A 335 6.99 -5.36 -7.91
CA ASP A 335 5.84 -6.02 -7.30
C ASP A 335 6.20 -6.82 -6.05
N PHE A 336 7.48 -6.88 -5.64
CA PHE A 336 7.93 -7.62 -4.47
C PHE A 336 8.49 -6.65 -3.42
N HIS A 337 7.79 -6.45 -2.31
CA HIS A 337 8.26 -5.56 -1.26
C HIS A 337 9.41 -6.18 -0.46
N ARG A 338 10.30 -5.33 0.08
CA ARG A 338 11.33 -5.76 1.03
C ARG A 338 10.72 -6.61 2.16
N PRO A 339 11.26 -7.81 2.46
CA PRO A 339 10.74 -8.67 3.51
C PRO A 339 10.68 -8.01 4.89
N PHE A 340 9.59 -8.26 5.61
CA PHE A 340 9.39 -7.82 6.99
C PHE A 340 9.88 -8.91 7.95
N ARG A 341 11.17 -8.85 8.30
CA ARG A 341 11.73 -9.65 9.39
C ARG A 341 11.34 -9.05 10.75
N MET A 342 10.62 -9.83 11.54
CA MET A 342 10.10 -9.47 12.84
C MET A 342 10.73 -10.39 13.91
N PHE A 343 11.86 -9.96 14.46
CA PHE A 343 12.53 -10.69 15.54
C PHE A 343 11.71 -10.61 16.83
N VAL A 344 11.47 -11.75 17.46
CA VAL A 344 10.77 -11.83 18.75
C VAL A 344 11.78 -12.00 19.86
N GLU A 345 11.75 -11.10 20.84
CA GLU A 345 12.66 -11.11 21.99
C GLU A 345 12.33 -12.29 22.93
N PRO A 346 13.33 -13.12 23.30
CA PRO A 346 13.18 -14.08 24.38
C PRO A 346 13.14 -13.39 25.73
N ILE A 347 12.66 -14.11 26.74
CA ILE A 347 12.85 -13.72 28.14
C ILE A 347 14.14 -14.37 28.62
N CYS A 348 15.23 -13.60 28.62
CA CYS A 348 16.54 -14.06 29.09
C CYS A 348 16.61 -14.14 30.62
N SER A 349 17.59 -14.94 31.09
CA SER A 349 17.95 -15.09 32.50
C SER A 349 18.73 -13.92 33.05
#